data_AF-A0A3A9V9I5-F1
#
_entry.id   AF-A0A3A9V9I5-F1
#
_cell.length_a   1.000
_cell.length_b   1.000
_cell.length_c   1.000
_cell.angle_alpha   90.00
_cell.angle_beta   90.00
_cell.angle_gamma   90.00
#
_symmetry.space_group_name_H-M   'P 1'
#
loop_
_entity.id
_entity.type
_entity.pdbx_description
1 polymer ?
#
loop_
_entity_poly.entity_id
_entity_poly.type
_entity_poly.pdbx_seq_one_letter_code
_entity_poly.pdbx_strand_id
1 'polypeptide(L)'
;MKTTNNIFVSCEQAKYICDKNQYGEASALEIIQLNLRLVYCRVTRAYSKRNTKLTQMIEKSNIQAIDVSQKKVMKQKLHEELTK
;
A
#
# COMPACT_ATOMS: atom_id res chain seq x y z
N MET A 1 -8.70 -19.56 -7.79
CA MET A 1 -7.61 -20.55 -7.87
C MET A 1 -6.79 -20.46 -6.59
N LYS A 2 -7.04 -21.35 -5.62
CA LYS A 2 -6.29 -21.40 -4.35
C LYS A 2 -5.04 -22.26 -4.56
N THR A 3 -3.90 -21.63 -4.80
CA THR A 3 -2.61 -22.34 -4.87
C THR A 3 -2.00 -22.43 -3.49
N THR A 4 -2.38 -23.46 -2.75
CA THR A 4 -1.64 -23.94 -1.58
C THR A 4 -0.44 -24.72 -2.07
N ASN A 5 0.72 -24.07 -2.10
CA ASN A 5 1.99 -24.74 -1.87
C ASN A 5 2.91 -23.69 -1.24
N ASN A 6 3.12 -23.89 0.06
CA ASN A 6 3.82 -22.98 0.94
C ASN A 6 5.32 -23.21 0.82
N ILE A 7 6.11 -22.15 0.97
CA ILE A 7 7.43 -22.34 1.60
C ILE A 7 7.64 -21.35 2.77
N PHE A 8 6.96 -20.20 2.89
CA PHE A 8 6.88 -19.43 4.17
C PHE A 8 5.55 -18.68 4.38
N VAL A 9 4.95 -18.11 3.32
CA VAL A 9 3.61 -17.47 3.37
C VAL A 9 2.76 -17.89 2.19
N SER A 10 1.44 -17.90 2.36
CA SER A 10 0.47 -18.22 1.30
C SER A 10 0.46 -17.16 0.19
N CYS A 11 -0.15 -17.48 -0.95
CA CYS A 11 -0.28 -16.51 -2.06
C CYS A 11 -1.13 -15.30 -1.66
N GLU A 12 -2.18 -15.53 -0.85
CA GLU A 12 -3.08 -14.49 -0.36
C GLU A 12 -2.40 -13.63 0.71
N GLN A 13 -1.66 -14.25 1.64
CA GLN A 13 -0.84 -13.54 2.62
C GLN A 13 0.23 -12.69 1.92
N ALA A 14 0.89 -13.22 0.89
CA ALA A 14 1.88 -12.47 0.14
C ALA A 14 1.29 -11.24 -0.57
N LYS A 15 0.03 -11.29 -1.03
CA LYS A 15 -0.66 -10.11 -1.58
C LYS A 15 -0.90 -9.07 -0.50
N TYR A 16 -1.38 -9.49 0.67
CA TYR A 16 -1.56 -8.58 1.81
C TYR A 16 -0.23 -7.93 2.23
N ILE A 17 0.87 -8.69 2.26
CA ILE A 17 2.20 -8.12 2.53
C ILE A 17 2.66 -7.19 1.40
N CYS A 18 2.33 -7.47 0.12
CA CYS A 18 2.59 -6.53 -0.98
C CYS A 18 1.88 -5.19 -0.76
N ASP A 19 0.63 -5.21 -0.29
CA ASP A 19 -0.15 -4.01 0.01
C ASP A 19 0.47 -3.25 1.19
N LYS A 20 0.76 -3.93 2.31
CA LYS A 20 1.47 -3.32 3.44
C LYS A 20 2.79 -2.69 3.02
N ASN A 21 3.57 -3.37 2.18
CA ASN A 21 4.85 -2.86 1.68
C ASN A 21 4.66 -1.64 0.77
N GLN A 22 3.56 -1.56 0.02
CA GLN A 22 3.23 -0.38 -0.80
C GLN A 22 3.00 0.88 0.04
N TYR A 23 2.46 0.73 1.25
CA TYR A 23 2.19 1.85 2.16
C TYR A 23 3.27 2.05 3.25
N GLY A 24 4.37 1.29 3.21
CA GLY A 24 5.43 1.37 4.22
C GLY A 24 5.06 0.76 5.58
N GLU A 25 4.06 -0.12 5.62
CA GLU A 25 3.51 -0.74 6.84
C GLU A 25 4.03 -2.17 7.06
N ALA A 26 4.81 -2.70 6.11
CA ALA A 26 5.38 -4.05 6.21
C ALA A 26 6.59 -4.07 7.17
N SER A 27 6.61 -5.05 8.08
CA SER A 27 7.75 -5.32 8.95
C SER A 27 8.92 -5.94 8.18
N ALA A 28 10.13 -5.84 8.73
CA ALA A 28 11.33 -6.42 8.12
C ALA A 28 11.21 -7.93 7.85
N LEU A 29 10.58 -8.68 8.77
CA LEU A 29 10.35 -10.12 8.60
C LEU A 29 9.36 -10.42 7.47
N GLU A 30 8.28 -9.64 7.36
CA GLU A 30 7.31 -9.78 6.27
C GLU A 30 7.96 -9.49 4.91
N ILE A 31 8.85 -8.51 4.83
CA ILE A 31 9.60 -8.19 3.61
C ILE A 31 10.50 -9.37 3.20
N ILE A 32 11.22 -9.99 4.14
CA ILE A 32 12.04 -11.19 3.87
C ILE A 32 11.17 -12.33 3.33
N GLN A 33 10.04 -12.61 3.97
CA GLN A 33 9.09 -13.64 3.52
C GLN A 33 8.53 -13.36 2.11
N LEU A 34 8.19 -12.09 1.84
CA LEU A 34 7.71 -11.66 0.53
C LEU A 34 8.78 -11.85 -0.55
N ASN A 35 10.03 -11.45 -0.27
CA ASN A 35 11.14 -11.60 -1.20
C ASN A 35 11.39 -13.07 -1.59
N LEU A 36 11.38 -13.98 -0.61
CA LEU A 36 11.49 -15.42 -0.88
C LEU A 36 10.36 -15.90 -1.81
N ARG A 37 9.12 -15.45 -1.58
CA ARG A 37 7.98 -15.84 -2.42
C ARG A 37 8.04 -15.26 -3.84
N LEU A 38 8.55 -14.04 -3.99
CA LEU A 38 8.72 -13.39 -5.30
C LEU A 38 9.66 -14.16 -6.23
N VAL A 39 10.64 -14.90 -5.70
CA VAL A 39 11.58 -15.71 -6.52
C VAL A 39 10.83 -16.70 -7.43
N TYR A 40 9.86 -17.43 -6.88
CA TYR A 40 9.18 -18.50 -7.59
C TYR A 40 7.74 -18.16 -7.99
N CYS A 41 7.01 -17.39 -7.18
CA CYS A 41 5.59 -17.17 -7.39
C CYS A 41 5.32 -16.10 -8.47
N ARG A 42 4.91 -16.53 -9.66
CA ARG A 42 4.53 -15.64 -10.78
C ARG A 42 3.37 -14.71 -10.42
N VAL A 43 2.40 -15.18 -9.63
CA VAL A 43 1.24 -14.39 -9.20
C VAL A 43 1.67 -13.24 -8.29
N THR A 44 2.49 -13.52 -7.27
CA THR A 44 3.01 -12.49 -6.36
C THR A 44 3.88 -11.48 -7.11
N ARG A 45 4.72 -11.91 -8.06
CA ARG A 45 5.50 -11.00 -8.93
C ARG A 45 4.61 -10.08 -9.75
N ALA A 46 3.59 -10.64 -10.41
CA ALA A 46 2.66 -9.86 -11.20
C ALA A 46 1.89 -8.84 -10.35
N TYR A 47 1.49 -9.24 -9.14
CA TYR A 47 0.80 -8.37 -8.19
C TYR A 47 1.70 -7.22 -7.71
N SER A 48 2.89 -7.54 -7.19
CA SER A 48 3.88 -6.56 -6.75
C SER A 48 4.22 -5.57 -7.87
N LYS A 49 4.44 -6.04 -9.11
CA LYS A 49 4.71 -5.17 -10.28
C LYS A 49 3.55 -4.20 -10.57
N ARG A 50 2.30 -4.63 -10.40
CA ARG A 50 1.12 -3.76 -10.59
C ARG A 50 1.05 -2.69 -9.50
N ASN A 51 1.30 -3.04 -8.24
CA ASN A 51 1.33 -2.09 -7.13
C ASN A 51 2.44 -1.05 -7.33
N THR A 52 3.66 -1.47 -7.69
CA THR A 52 4.75 -0.52 -8.00
C THR A 52 4.38 0.42 -9.15
N LYS A 53 3.77 -0.10 -10.23
CA LYS A 53 3.32 0.73 -11.35
C LYS A 53 2.26 1.74 -10.89
N LEU A 54 1.32 1.34 -10.04
CA LEU A 54 0.30 2.22 -9.49
C LEU A 54 0.93 3.37 -8.69
N THR A 55 1.84 3.06 -7.76
CA THR A 55 2.57 4.06 -6.97
C THR A 55 3.30 5.05 -7.86
N GLN A 56 4.05 4.56 -8.86
CA GLN A 56 4.74 5.42 -9.82
C GLN A 56 3.81 6.32 -10.62
N MET A 57 2.60 5.84 -10.99
CA MET A 57 1.62 6.66 -11.71
C MET A 57 1.05 7.76 -10.80
N ILE A 58 0.79 7.45 -9.54
CA ILE A 58 0.30 8.41 -8.54
C ILE A 58 1.36 9.48 -8.29
N GLU A 59 2.62 9.09 -8.07
CA GLU A 59 3.73 10.03 -7.89
C GLU A 59 3.91 10.95 -9.11
N LYS A 60 3.82 10.39 -10.32
CA LYS A 60 3.92 11.15 -11.57
C LYS A 60 2.75 12.09 -11.81
N SER A 61 1.55 11.77 -11.31
CA SER A 61 0.38 12.63 -11.46
C SER A 61 0.45 13.92 -10.66
N ASN A 62 1.50 14.12 -9.85
CA ASN A 62 1.76 15.34 -9.07
C ASN A 62 0.51 15.82 -8.32
N ILE A 63 -0.15 14.90 -7.62
CA ILE A 63 -1.41 15.18 -6.94
C ILE A 63 -1.13 16.21 -5.85
N GLN A 64 -1.71 17.39 -6.00
CA GLN A 64 -1.69 18.42 -4.96
C GLN A 64 -2.70 18.04 -3.88
N ALA A 65 -2.24 17.33 -2.86
CA ALA A 65 -3.03 17.08 -1.67
C ALA A 65 -3.08 18.33 -0.80
N ILE A 66 -4.22 18.58 -0.16
CA ILE A 66 -4.36 19.64 0.84
C ILE A 66 -3.45 19.30 2.02
N ASP A 67 -2.60 20.24 2.41
CA ASP A 67 -1.72 20.08 3.56
C ASP A 67 -2.54 19.87 4.85
N VAL A 68 -1.99 19.10 5.79
CA VAL A 68 -2.69 18.75 7.04
C VAL A 68 -3.01 20.00 7.86
N SER A 69 -2.14 21.00 7.87
CA SER A 69 -2.38 22.27 8.59
C SER A 69 -3.51 23.06 7.93
N GLN A 70 -3.53 23.15 6.61
CA GLN A 70 -4.60 23.81 5.86
C GLN A 70 -5.94 23.11 6.06
N LYS A 71 -5.95 21.78 6.02
CA LYS A 71 -7.14 20.97 6.30
C LYS A 71 -7.67 21.22 7.72
N LYS A 72 -6.79 21.37 8.71
CA LYS A 72 -7.18 21.69 10.09
C LYS A 72 -7.82 23.08 10.19
N VAL A 73 -7.21 24.09 9.55
CA VAL A 73 -7.77 25.45 9.50
C VAL A 73 -9.14 25.45 8.83
N MET A 74 -9.31 24.76 7.70
CA MET A 74 -10.59 24.66 7.01
C MET A 74 -11.66 24.00 7.90
N LYS A 75 -11.31 22.92 8.60
CA LYS A 75 -12.23 22.26 9.54
C LYS A 75 -12.65 23.18 10.68
N GLN A 76 -11.70 23.93 11.25
CA GLN A 76 -12.00 24.84 12.34
C GLN A 76 -12.94 25.97 11.89
N LYS A 77 -12.66 26.60 10.75
CA LYS A 77 -13.54 27.62 10.16
C LYS A 77 -14.95 27.10 9.88
N LEU A 78 -15.05 25.89 9.31
CA LEU A 78 -16.35 25.25 9.10
C LEU A 78 -17.10 25.03 10.41
N HIS A 79 -16.42 24.63 11.47
CA HIS A 79 -17.05 24.42 12.77
C HIS A 79 -17.55 25.74 13.37
N GLU A 80 -16.74 26.79 13.34
CA GLU A 80 -17.10 28.13 13.83
C GLU A 80 -18.37 28.67 13.15
N GLU A 81 -18.47 28.52 11.82
CA GLU A 81 -19.64 28.98 11.05
C GLU A 81 -20.88 28.09 11.23
N LEU A 82 -20.72 26.82 11.60
CA LEU A 82 -21.86 25.93 11.92
C LEU A 82 -22.40 26.14 13.34
N THR A 83 -21.60 26.70 14.25
CA THR A 83 -21.98 27.00 15.64
C THR A 83 -22.44 28.43 15.87
N LYS A 84 -22.31 29.30 14.86
CA LYS A 84 -22.97 30.62 14.81
C LYS A 84 -24.46 30.47 14.55
#